data_AF-A0A7C5MV18-F1
#
_entry.id   AF-A0A7C5MV18-F1
#
_cell.length_a   1.000
_cell.length_b   1.000
_cell.length_c   1.000
_cell.angle_alpha   90.00
_cell.angle_beta   90.00
_cell.angle_gamma   90.00
#
_symmetry.space_group_name_H-M   'P 1'
#
loop_
_entity.id
_entity.type
_entity.pdbx_description
1 polymer ?
#
loop_
_entity_poly.entity_id
_entity_poly.type
_entity_poly.pdbx_seq_one_letter_code
_entity_poly.pdbx_strand_id
1 'polypeptide(L)'
;GFASPPGTAVPAQSDGVVIGSQFFGTVGTAAGSAPYNLGRTATHEIGHYFNLEHVWGPTNGGCGEDDFVADTPNQFTESGGCPTFPLTDNCTASGNGINYNNYLDYSDDVCLAMFTQGQKTRMLAALNGPRAGLLTSAACSGSVAVTPGKDWGEFMQVYPNPSQNVINITLVQGQIEQKLNFVLTDMLGKTHMTFGLSQAKTIDVSQLPQGIYFLTCIEFPKATQKLLITK
;
A
#
# COMPACT_ATOMS: atom_id res chain seq x y z
N GLY A 1 6.21 10.03 -13.45
CA GLY A 1 7.17 10.76 -12.61
C GLY A 1 8.53 10.20 -12.94
N PHE A 2 9.45 10.18 -11.99
CA PHE A 2 10.54 9.20 -11.99
C PHE A 2 10.97 8.89 -10.56
N ALA A 3 11.63 7.76 -10.37
CA ALA A 3 12.29 7.39 -9.12
C ALA A 3 13.74 6.99 -9.37
N SER A 4 14.55 7.02 -8.32
CA SER A 4 15.82 6.32 -8.28
C SER A 4 15.62 4.92 -7.68
N PRO A 5 15.79 3.83 -8.45
CA PRO A 5 15.91 2.50 -7.87
C PRO A 5 17.06 2.43 -6.84
N PRO A 6 17.06 1.45 -5.92
CA PRO A 6 18.08 1.38 -4.89
C PRO A 6 19.50 1.37 -5.46
N GLY A 7 20.33 2.31 -5.01
CA GLY A 7 21.74 2.40 -5.38
C GLY A 7 22.03 3.02 -6.76
N THR A 8 21.04 3.52 -7.48
CA THR A 8 21.24 4.09 -8.83
C THR A 8 21.36 5.62 -8.85
N ALA A 9 21.03 6.30 -7.76
CA ALA A 9 21.04 7.76 -7.70
C ALA A 9 22.45 8.36 -7.87
N VAL A 10 22.61 9.26 -8.83
CA VAL A 10 23.83 10.02 -9.07
C VAL A 10 23.49 11.51 -9.23
N PRO A 11 23.96 12.40 -8.35
CA PRO A 11 24.71 12.11 -7.12
C PRO A 11 23.84 11.41 -6.06
N ALA A 12 24.43 10.76 -5.06
CA ALA A 12 23.65 10.00 -4.06
C ALA A 12 22.56 10.82 -3.34
N GLN A 13 22.74 12.14 -3.24
CA GLN A 13 21.77 13.07 -2.66
C GLN A 13 20.51 13.28 -3.51
N SER A 14 20.49 12.81 -4.78
CA SER A 14 19.30 12.85 -5.63
C SER A 14 18.41 11.61 -5.48
N ASP A 15 18.76 10.66 -4.60
CA ASP A 15 17.91 9.49 -4.31
C ASP A 15 16.53 9.95 -3.83
N GLY A 16 15.50 9.47 -4.52
CA GLY A 16 14.13 9.82 -4.19
C GLY A 16 13.17 9.57 -5.33
N VAL A 17 12.05 10.26 -5.24
CA VAL A 17 10.94 10.23 -6.18
C VAL A 17 10.61 11.66 -6.59
N VAL A 18 10.37 11.86 -7.88
CA VAL A 18 9.92 13.14 -8.44
C VAL A 18 8.60 12.94 -9.16
N ILE A 19 7.60 13.72 -8.74
CA ILE A 19 6.26 13.72 -9.33
C ILE A 19 5.97 15.11 -9.87
N GLY A 20 5.43 15.17 -11.09
CA GLY A 20 4.93 16.45 -11.62
C GLY A 20 3.80 16.98 -10.73
N SER A 21 3.82 18.26 -10.40
CA SER A 21 2.86 18.86 -9.45
C SER A 21 1.39 18.71 -9.89
N GLN A 22 1.14 18.62 -11.20
CA GLN A 22 -0.18 18.34 -11.77
C GLN A 22 -0.64 16.88 -11.61
N PHE A 23 0.23 15.96 -11.19
CA PHE A 23 -0.06 14.54 -10.99
C PHE A 23 0.18 14.08 -9.54
N PHE A 24 0.29 15.04 -8.61
CA PHE A 24 0.56 14.77 -7.20
C PHE A 24 -0.70 14.98 -6.34
N GLY A 25 -1.12 13.91 -5.66
CA GLY A 25 -2.35 13.90 -4.87
C GLY A 25 -3.60 13.75 -5.72
N THR A 26 -4.75 14.15 -5.17
CA THR A 26 -6.07 13.99 -5.80
C THR A 26 -6.90 15.28 -5.81
N VAL A 27 -6.30 16.39 -5.41
CA VAL A 27 -6.94 17.69 -5.22
C VAL A 27 -6.07 18.79 -5.83
N GLY A 28 -6.57 20.02 -5.86
CA GLY A 28 -5.82 21.15 -6.41
C GLY A 28 -5.50 20.94 -7.89
N THR A 29 -4.22 21.10 -8.26
CA THR A 29 -3.74 20.94 -9.64
C THR A 29 -3.97 19.53 -10.19
N ALA A 30 -4.00 18.51 -9.34
CA ALA A 30 -4.27 17.14 -9.76
C ALA A 30 -5.71 16.95 -10.25
N ALA A 31 -6.70 17.62 -9.68
CA ALA A 31 -8.11 17.40 -10.00
C ALA A 31 -8.45 17.61 -11.49
N GLY A 32 -7.76 18.52 -12.17
CA GLY A 32 -7.92 18.81 -13.60
C GLY A 32 -7.02 17.99 -14.55
N SER A 33 -6.27 17.03 -14.03
CA SER A 33 -5.21 16.31 -14.76
C SER A 33 -5.58 14.85 -15.05
N ALA A 34 -6.88 14.56 -15.17
CA ALA A 34 -7.34 13.26 -15.64
C ALA A 34 -6.69 12.89 -16.98
N PRO A 35 -6.32 11.62 -17.21
CA PRO A 35 -6.67 10.45 -16.40
C PRO A 35 -5.74 10.16 -15.20
N TYR A 36 -4.74 11.01 -14.92
CA TYR A 36 -3.71 10.78 -13.89
C TYR A 36 -3.92 11.65 -12.64
N ASN A 37 -5.13 11.61 -12.08
CA ASN A 37 -5.57 12.51 -11.01
C ASN A 37 -5.95 11.81 -9.69
N LEU A 38 -5.61 10.54 -9.51
CA LEU A 38 -5.91 9.78 -8.29
C LEU A 38 -4.63 9.43 -7.50
N GLY A 39 -3.51 10.07 -7.83
CA GLY A 39 -2.24 9.93 -7.12
C GLY A 39 -1.52 8.60 -7.39
N ARG A 40 -1.90 7.85 -8.42
CA ARG A 40 -1.23 6.57 -8.71
C ARG A 40 0.14 6.74 -9.31
N THR A 41 0.42 7.87 -9.96
CA THR A 41 1.80 8.24 -10.34
C THR A 41 2.76 8.14 -9.15
N ALA A 42 2.38 8.68 -7.97
CA ALA A 42 3.23 8.57 -6.79
C ALA A 42 3.37 7.11 -6.30
N THR A 43 2.30 6.33 -6.37
CA THR A 43 2.33 4.90 -5.98
C THR A 43 3.27 4.10 -6.89
N HIS A 44 3.20 4.35 -8.20
CA HIS A 44 4.05 3.75 -9.23
C HIS A 44 5.53 4.06 -8.98
N GLU A 45 5.88 5.34 -8.87
CA GLU A 45 7.28 5.74 -8.64
C GLU A 45 7.83 5.23 -7.29
N ILE A 46 7.00 5.18 -6.26
CA ILE A 46 7.40 4.58 -4.97
C ILE A 46 7.65 3.07 -5.12
N GLY A 47 6.93 2.38 -6.02
CA GLY A 47 7.23 1.00 -6.40
C GLY A 47 8.67 0.85 -6.92
N HIS A 48 9.06 1.67 -7.90
CA HIS A 48 10.45 1.72 -8.41
C HIS A 48 11.46 2.07 -7.33
N TYR A 49 11.14 3.05 -6.49
CA TYR A 49 11.97 3.41 -5.35
C TYR A 49 12.24 2.18 -4.47
N PHE A 50 11.24 1.32 -4.24
CA PHE A 50 11.37 0.06 -3.51
C PHE A 50 11.66 -1.18 -4.38
N ASN A 51 12.40 -1.02 -5.48
CA ASN A 51 12.99 -2.11 -6.27
C ASN A 51 11.99 -2.97 -7.07
N LEU A 52 10.89 -2.36 -7.50
CA LEU A 52 9.97 -2.95 -8.46
C LEU A 52 10.28 -2.44 -9.87
N GLU A 53 10.25 -3.34 -10.85
CA GLU A 53 10.34 -3.01 -12.28
C GLU A 53 8.93 -2.84 -12.85
N HIS A 54 8.83 -2.28 -14.05
CA HIS A 54 7.60 -2.34 -14.82
C HIS A 54 7.18 -3.80 -15.06
N VAL A 55 5.87 -4.07 -15.07
CA VAL A 55 5.34 -5.46 -15.17
C VAL A 55 5.65 -6.15 -16.50
N TRP A 56 6.04 -5.40 -17.52
CA TRP A 56 6.52 -5.92 -18.81
C TRP A 56 8.06 -6.06 -18.88
N GLY A 57 8.75 -5.84 -17.75
CA GLY A 57 10.20 -5.86 -17.66
C GLY A 57 10.88 -4.58 -18.19
N PRO A 58 12.22 -4.61 -18.34
CA PRO A 58 13.01 -3.42 -18.69
C PRO A 58 12.94 -3.03 -20.17
N THR A 59 12.43 -3.92 -21.04
CA THR A 59 12.39 -3.70 -22.49
C THR A 59 10.98 -3.92 -23.02
N ASN A 60 10.40 -2.90 -23.64
CA ASN A 60 9.14 -3.04 -24.37
C ASN A 60 9.29 -3.97 -25.58
N GLY A 61 8.29 -4.82 -25.80
CA GLY A 61 8.15 -5.64 -27.00
C GLY A 61 8.86 -7.00 -26.95
N GLY A 62 9.03 -7.59 -25.76
CA GLY A 62 9.66 -8.90 -25.58
C GLY A 62 8.97 -9.75 -24.52
N CYS A 63 9.19 -11.07 -24.56
CA CYS A 63 8.73 -12.02 -23.54
C CYS A 63 9.88 -12.72 -22.80
N GLY A 64 11.12 -12.33 -23.08
CA GLY A 64 12.34 -12.98 -22.57
C GLY A 64 12.94 -12.32 -21.33
N GLU A 65 12.61 -11.06 -21.10
CA GLU A 65 12.93 -10.31 -19.89
C GLU A 65 11.65 -10.12 -19.08
N ASP A 66 11.76 -10.03 -17.76
CA ASP A 66 10.62 -10.04 -16.85
C ASP A 66 10.89 -9.07 -15.68
N ASP A 67 9.88 -8.79 -14.86
CA ASP A 67 9.96 -7.85 -13.73
C ASP A 67 10.59 -8.47 -12.46
N PHE A 68 11.05 -9.72 -12.56
CA PHE A 68 11.59 -10.55 -11.49
C PHE A 68 10.60 -10.85 -10.36
N VAL A 69 9.31 -10.90 -10.67
CA VAL A 69 8.23 -11.24 -9.74
C VAL A 69 7.37 -12.38 -10.31
N ALA A 70 7.51 -13.59 -9.76
CA ALA A 70 6.83 -14.77 -10.33
C ALA A 70 5.29 -14.74 -10.30
N ASP A 71 4.66 -13.86 -9.50
CA ASP A 71 3.20 -13.72 -9.42
C ASP A 71 2.62 -12.55 -10.22
N THR A 72 3.43 -11.89 -11.06
CA THR A 72 2.98 -11.03 -12.16
C THR A 72 3.06 -11.85 -13.47
N PRO A 73 1.96 -11.96 -14.25
CA PRO A 73 2.03 -12.61 -15.55
C PRO A 73 2.96 -11.86 -16.49
N ASN A 74 3.79 -12.61 -17.24
CA ASN A 74 4.70 -12.03 -18.23
C ASN A 74 3.92 -11.21 -19.27
N GLN A 75 4.43 -10.03 -19.60
CA GLN A 75 3.72 -9.03 -20.38
C GLN A 75 4.64 -8.45 -21.46
N PHE A 76 4.12 -8.31 -22.66
CA PHE A 76 4.86 -7.90 -23.85
C PHE A 76 5.24 -6.43 -23.86
N THR A 77 4.35 -5.56 -23.38
CA THR A 77 4.50 -4.10 -23.39
C THR A 77 3.52 -3.50 -22.39
N GLU A 78 3.66 -2.23 -22.07
CA GLU A 78 2.72 -1.48 -21.24
C GLU A 78 1.27 -1.52 -21.75
N SER A 79 0.32 -1.47 -20.83
CA SER A 79 -1.06 -1.17 -21.19
C SER A 79 -1.33 0.34 -21.05
N GLY A 80 -2.34 0.83 -21.76
CA GLY A 80 -2.78 2.22 -21.68
C GLY A 80 -4.30 2.33 -21.59
N GLY A 81 -4.81 3.45 -21.05
CA GLY A 81 -6.23 3.65 -20.84
C GLY A 81 -6.77 2.74 -19.74
N CYS A 82 -8.02 2.28 -19.88
CA CYS A 82 -8.66 1.34 -18.97
C CYS A 82 -9.10 0.05 -19.68
N PRO A 83 -8.21 -0.94 -19.84
CA PRO A 83 -8.57 -2.19 -20.48
C PRO A 83 -9.66 -2.97 -19.74
N THR A 84 -10.36 -3.84 -20.47
CA THR A 84 -11.36 -4.75 -19.91
C THR A 84 -10.77 -6.11 -19.64
N PHE A 85 -11.15 -6.72 -18.52
CA PHE A 85 -10.71 -8.06 -18.15
C PHE A 85 -11.44 -9.15 -18.97
N PRO A 86 -10.73 -10.20 -19.43
CA PRO A 86 -9.27 -10.35 -19.44
C PRO A 86 -8.63 -9.59 -20.59
N LEU A 87 -7.41 -9.09 -20.37
CA LEU A 87 -6.53 -8.56 -21.43
C LEU A 87 -5.39 -9.55 -21.64
N THR A 88 -5.28 -10.15 -22.82
CA THR A 88 -4.19 -11.07 -23.18
C THR A 88 -3.23 -10.40 -24.16
N ASP A 89 -2.00 -10.89 -24.24
CA ASP A 89 -1.02 -10.46 -25.24
C ASP A 89 -0.18 -11.66 -25.76
N ASN A 90 0.93 -11.36 -26.45
CA ASN A 90 1.81 -12.37 -27.02
C ASN A 90 2.62 -13.17 -25.98
N CYS A 91 2.79 -12.65 -24.76
CA CYS A 91 3.53 -13.31 -23.69
C CYS A 91 2.57 -14.11 -22.79
N THR A 92 1.37 -13.58 -22.54
CA THR A 92 0.28 -14.24 -21.82
C THR A 92 -0.97 -14.32 -22.70
N ALA A 93 -1.01 -15.37 -23.54
CA ALA A 93 -2.05 -15.55 -24.56
C ALA A 93 -3.34 -16.24 -24.07
N SER A 94 -3.48 -16.55 -22.77
CA SER A 94 -4.64 -17.26 -22.23
C SER A 94 -4.86 -17.01 -20.73
N GLY A 95 -5.93 -17.59 -20.17
CA GLY A 95 -6.24 -17.49 -18.75
C GLY A 95 -6.74 -16.11 -18.36
N ASN A 96 -6.23 -15.58 -17.24
CA ASN A 96 -6.60 -14.26 -16.72
C ASN A 96 -5.90 -13.10 -17.43
N GLY A 97 -4.97 -13.40 -18.35
CA GLY A 97 -4.25 -12.37 -19.10
C GLY A 97 -3.15 -11.66 -18.28
N ILE A 98 -2.79 -10.47 -18.73
CA ILE A 98 -1.75 -9.62 -18.15
C ILE A 98 -2.28 -8.72 -17.03
N ASN A 99 -1.36 -8.16 -16.24
CA ASN A 99 -1.64 -7.42 -15.02
C ASN A 99 -1.82 -5.90 -15.27
N TYR A 100 -2.70 -5.52 -16.20
CA TYR A 100 -2.92 -4.10 -16.57
C TYR A 100 -3.42 -3.21 -15.40
N ASN A 101 -3.98 -3.81 -14.34
CA ASN A 101 -4.44 -3.14 -13.13
C ASN A 101 -3.37 -3.06 -12.02
N ASN A 102 -2.14 -3.52 -12.28
CA ASN A 102 -1.02 -3.45 -11.37
C ASN A 102 -0.43 -2.03 -11.34
N TYR A 103 -0.05 -1.51 -10.18
CA TYR A 103 0.53 -0.16 -10.08
C TYR A 103 1.81 0.07 -10.89
N LEU A 104 2.50 -0.99 -11.33
CA LEU A 104 3.69 -0.93 -12.20
C LEU A 104 3.34 -1.01 -13.70
N ASP A 105 2.06 -1.02 -14.07
CA ASP A 105 1.60 -0.79 -15.44
C ASP A 105 1.46 0.73 -15.73
N TYR A 106 1.18 1.13 -16.98
CA TYR A 106 0.90 2.52 -17.40
C TYR A 106 -0.58 2.80 -17.71
N SER A 107 -1.47 1.87 -17.38
CA SER A 107 -2.92 2.12 -17.43
C SER A 107 -3.35 3.33 -16.59
N ASP A 108 -4.52 3.89 -16.91
CA ASP A 108 -5.06 5.08 -16.25
C ASP A 108 -5.23 4.86 -14.73
N ASP A 109 -5.05 5.93 -13.93
CA ASP A 109 -5.08 5.86 -12.45
C ASP A 109 -6.32 5.14 -11.89
N VAL A 110 -7.47 5.26 -12.56
CA VAL A 110 -8.75 4.65 -12.14
C VAL A 110 -8.76 3.11 -12.26
N CYS A 111 -7.85 2.55 -13.05
CA CYS A 111 -7.75 1.12 -13.35
C CYS A 111 -6.61 0.46 -12.57
N LEU A 112 -5.69 1.25 -12.04
CA LEU A 112 -4.59 0.79 -11.19
C LEU A 112 -5.06 0.57 -9.74
N ALA A 113 -4.93 -0.67 -9.25
CA ALA A 113 -5.57 -1.09 -8.01
C ALA A 113 -4.73 -1.98 -7.09
N MET A 114 -3.60 -2.54 -7.53
CA MET A 114 -2.88 -3.53 -6.72
C MET A 114 -1.36 -3.58 -6.92
N PHE A 115 -0.69 -4.04 -5.86
CA PHE A 115 0.57 -4.77 -5.95
C PHE A 115 0.31 -6.26 -5.65
N THR A 116 1.18 -7.13 -6.12
CA THR A 116 1.15 -8.57 -5.81
C THR A 116 1.90 -8.91 -4.52
N GLN A 117 1.82 -10.16 -4.06
CA GLN A 117 2.57 -10.60 -2.87
C GLN A 117 4.07 -10.73 -3.16
N GLY A 118 4.44 -11.11 -4.38
CA GLY A 118 5.82 -11.11 -4.84
C GLY A 118 6.41 -9.70 -4.88
N GLN A 119 5.66 -8.72 -5.40
CA GLN A 119 6.06 -7.30 -5.35
C GLN A 119 6.23 -6.81 -3.90
N LYS A 120 5.29 -7.12 -2.99
CA LYS A 120 5.45 -6.83 -1.55
C LYS A 120 6.77 -7.41 -0.99
N THR A 121 7.07 -8.65 -1.34
CA THR A 121 8.29 -9.33 -0.87
C THR A 121 9.55 -8.61 -1.33
N ARG A 122 9.61 -8.18 -2.61
CA ARG A 122 10.72 -7.38 -3.14
C ARG A 122 10.83 -6.02 -2.45
N MET A 123 9.73 -5.32 -2.25
CA MET A 123 9.74 -4.03 -1.54
C MET A 123 10.25 -4.15 -0.10
N LEU A 124 9.84 -5.20 0.61
CA LEU A 124 10.35 -5.49 1.96
C LEU A 124 11.84 -5.86 1.94
N ALA A 125 12.31 -6.59 0.94
CA ALA A 125 13.74 -6.88 0.78
C ALA A 125 14.55 -5.60 0.53
N ALA A 126 14.03 -4.67 -0.29
CA ALA A 126 14.65 -3.36 -0.51
C ALA A 126 14.70 -2.54 0.79
N LEU A 127 13.59 -2.50 1.53
CA LEU A 127 13.49 -1.80 2.81
C LEU A 127 14.44 -2.36 3.87
N ASN A 128 14.62 -3.68 3.94
CA ASN A 128 15.51 -4.33 4.92
C ASN A 128 16.97 -4.41 4.44
N GLY A 129 17.25 -4.15 3.17
CA GLY A 129 18.59 -4.17 2.59
C GLY A 129 19.07 -2.78 2.22
N PRO A 130 19.11 -2.41 0.93
CA PRO A 130 19.71 -1.16 0.47
C PRO A 130 19.04 0.10 1.03
N ARG A 131 17.79 0.01 1.55
CA ARG A 131 17.06 1.12 2.16
C ARG A 131 16.85 0.98 3.67
N ALA A 132 17.64 0.13 4.35
CA ALA A 132 17.53 -0.08 5.80
C ALA A 132 17.64 1.21 6.64
N GLY A 133 18.32 2.25 6.13
CA GLY A 133 18.39 3.56 6.78
C GLY A 133 17.03 4.24 6.99
N LEU A 134 16.01 3.89 6.20
CA LEU A 134 14.64 4.42 6.39
C LEU A 134 13.99 3.88 7.67
N LEU A 135 14.34 2.66 8.11
CA LEU A 135 13.79 2.05 9.32
C LEU A 135 14.24 2.76 10.60
N THR A 136 15.40 3.42 10.56
CA THR A 136 16.00 4.12 11.69
C THR A 136 16.03 5.63 11.51
N SER A 137 15.42 6.16 10.44
CA SER A 137 15.49 7.58 10.11
C SER A 137 14.76 8.43 11.16
N ALA A 138 15.50 9.34 11.78
CA ALA A 138 14.93 10.33 12.71
C ALA A 138 14.26 11.51 12.00
N ALA A 139 14.29 11.57 10.65
CA ALA A 139 13.66 12.65 9.88
C ALA A 139 12.14 12.71 10.10
N CYS A 140 11.52 11.56 10.42
CA CYS A 140 10.14 11.49 10.89
C CYS A 140 10.07 11.50 12.42
N SER A 141 10.67 12.50 13.07
CA SER A 141 10.64 12.65 14.55
C SER A 141 9.24 12.96 15.10
N GLY A 142 8.25 13.18 14.23
CA GLY A 142 6.84 12.93 14.52
C GLY A 142 6.49 11.48 14.19
N SER A 143 6.34 10.64 15.21
CA SER A 143 6.06 9.20 15.13
C SER A 143 5.24 8.76 13.90
N VAL A 144 5.92 8.17 12.92
CA VAL A 144 5.36 7.13 12.05
C VAL A 144 6.36 5.98 11.97
N ALA A 145 6.75 5.47 13.14
CA ALA A 145 7.39 4.17 13.19
C ALA A 145 6.32 3.13 12.82
N VAL A 146 6.26 2.75 11.55
CA VAL A 146 5.78 1.41 11.19
C VAL A 146 6.92 0.49 11.59
N THR A 147 7.00 0.17 12.89
CA THR A 147 7.55 -1.13 13.26
C THR A 147 6.70 -2.13 12.47
N PRO A 148 7.29 -3.07 11.71
CA PRO A 148 6.52 -4.22 11.23
C PRO A 148 5.93 -4.84 12.48
N GLY A 149 4.66 -4.53 12.75
CA GLY A 149 3.95 -5.10 13.87
C GLY A 149 4.06 -6.59 13.66
N LYS A 150 4.55 -7.28 14.69
CA LYS A 150 4.38 -8.73 14.85
C LYS A 150 2.98 -9.09 14.33
N ASP A 151 2.88 -10.17 13.56
CA ASP A 151 1.69 -10.49 12.78
C ASP A 151 0.39 -10.31 13.59
N TRP A 152 -0.56 -9.54 13.06
CA TRP A 152 -1.80 -9.13 13.75
C TRP A 152 -2.55 -10.30 14.38
N GLY A 153 -2.56 -11.43 13.67
CA GLY A 153 -3.27 -12.64 14.06
C GLY A 153 -2.75 -13.28 15.36
N GLU A 154 -1.56 -12.93 15.84
CA GLU A 154 -1.00 -13.52 17.06
C GLU A 154 -1.52 -12.90 18.35
N PHE A 155 -1.92 -11.62 18.34
CA PHE A 155 -2.25 -10.90 19.58
C PHE A 155 -3.59 -10.17 19.57
N MET A 156 -4.20 -9.92 18.40
CA MET A 156 -5.50 -9.26 18.34
C MET A 156 -6.33 -9.66 17.11
N GLN A 157 -7.60 -9.97 17.35
CA GLN A 157 -8.59 -10.25 16.31
C GLN A 157 -9.58 -9.09 16.23
N VAL A 158 -9.86 -8.64 15.00
CA VAL A 158 -10.81 -7.56 14.73
C VAL A 158 -11.84 -8.01 13.69
N TYR A 159 -13.11 -8.07 14.07
CA TYR A 159 -14.17 -8.62 13.22
C TYR A 159 -15.57 -8.08 13.57
N PRO A 160 -16.50 -8.01 12.60
CA PRO A 160 -16.27 -8.23 11.18
C PRO A 160 -15.45 -7.07 10.58
N ASN A 161 -14.67 -7.37 9.55
CA ASN A 161 -13.97 -6.37 8.74
C ASN A 161 -14.00 -6.87 7.28
N PRO A 162 -14.90 -6.35 6.43
CA PRO A 162 -15.64 -5.09 6.58
C PRO A 162 -16.79 -5.10 7.62
N SER A 163 -17.18 -3.92 8.13
CA SER A 163 -18.30 -3.76 9.08
C SER A 163 -19.29 -2.66 8.66
N GLN A 164 -20.54 -2.77 9.10
CA GLN A 164 -21.59 -1.77 8.88
C GLN A 164 -21.95 -1.00 10.16
N ASN A 165 -21.95 -1.67 11.31
CA ASN A 165 -22.53 -1.13 12.55
C ASN A 165 -21.61 -1.29 13.76
N VAL A 166 -20.94 -2.44 13.91
CA VAL A 166 -20.13 -2.74 15.09
C VAL A 166 -18.85 -3.47 14.71
N ILE A 167 -17.80 -3.23 15.47
CA ILE A 167 -16.54 -3.96 15.35
C ILE A 167 -16.22 -4.57 16.72
N ASN A 168 -15.93 -5.86 16.73
CA ASN A 168 -15.44 -6.57 17.90
C ASN A 168 -13.92 -6.65 17.83
N ILE A 169 -13.29 -6.35 18.96
CA ILE A 169 -11.85 -6.36 19.11
C ILE A 169 -11.55 -7.30 20.28
N THR A 170 -10.76 -8.34 20.03
CA THR A 170 -10.40 -9.36 21.02
C THR A 170 -8.89 -9.52 21.06
N LEU A 171 -8.29 -9.37 22.23
CA LEU A 171 -6.88 -9.68 22.48
C LEU A 171 -6.73 -11.19 22.70
N VAL A 172 -5.72 -11.79 22.08
CA VAL A 172 -5.43 -13.23 22.25
C VAL A 172 -4.85 -13.45 23.66
N GLN A 173 -5.51 -14.32 24.44
CA GLN A 173 -5.15 -14.57 25.85
C GLN A 173 -3.72 -15.12 26.00
N GLY A 174 -3.02 -14.66 27.05
CA GLY A 174 -1.67 -15.14 27.40
C GLY A 174 -0.51 -14.34 26.81
N GLN A 175 -0.76 -13.25 26.09
CA GLN A 175 0.28 -12.36 25.56
C GLN A 175 0.28 -10.95 26.18
N ILE A 176 -0.83 -10.53 26.80
CA ILE A 176 -1.03 -9.14 27.27
C ILE A 176 -1.77 -9.16 28.61
N GLU A 177 -1.09 -8.80 29.70
CA GLU A 177 -1.65 -8.74 31.06
C GLU A 177 -2.06 -7.32 31.48
N GLN A 178 -1.75 -6.33 30.65
CA GLN A 178 -2.03 -4.92 30.93
C GLN A 178 -3.17 -4.38 30.05
N LYS A 179 -3.84 -3.34 30.55
CA LYS A 179 -4.79 -2.56 29.74
C LYS A 179 -4.01 -1.81 28.65
N LEU A 180 -4.43 -1.96 27.40
CA LEU A 180 -3.88 -1.26 26.25
C LEU A 180 -4.81 -0.16 25.75
N ASN A 181 -4.23 0.96 25.34
CA ASN A 181 -4.97 2.05 24.72
C ASN A 181 -4.92 2.01 23.19
N PHE A 182 -6.07 2.29 22.58
CA PHE A 182 -6.30 2.28 21.15
C PHE A 182 -6.89 3.60 20.67
N VAL A 183 -6.56 3.97 19.44
CA VAL A 183 -7.11 5.12 18.72
C VAL A 183 -7.63 4.67 17.35
N LEU A 184 -8.80 5.15 16.96
CA LEU A 184 -9.34 4.97 15.60
C LEU A 184 -9.21 6.27 14.82
N THR A 185 -8.55 6.22 13.67
CA THR A 185 -8.36 7.38 12.79
C THR A 185 -8.90 7.12 11.38
N ASP A 186 -9.28 8.18 10.67
CA ASP A 186 -9.59 8.09 9.22
C ASP A 186 -8.33 8.18 8.35
N MET A 187 -8.51 8.17 7.02
CA MET A 187 -7.43 8.32 6.02
C MET A 187 -6.71 9.68 6.08
N LEU A 188 -7.31 10.69 6.72
CA LEU A 188 -6.72 12.02 6.90
C LEU A 188 -6.03 12.15 8.27
N GLY A 189 -6.00 11.09 9.08
CA GLY A 189 -5.43 11.09 10.42
C GLY A 189 -6.33 11.72 11.48
N LYS A 190 -7.59 12.06 11.16
CA LYS A 190 -8.54 12.59 12.14
C LYS A 190 -8.91 11.48 13.12
N THR A 191 -8.77 11.77 14.41
CA THR A 191 -9.18 10.85 15.48
C THR A 191 -10.70 10.84 15.64
N HIS A 192 -11.30 9.66 15.58
CA HIS A 192 -12.73 9.44 15.81
C HIS A 192 -13.04 8.94 17.21
N MET A 193 -12.16 8.09 17.76
CA MET A 193 -12.34 7.55 19.11
C MET A 193 -11.03 7.09 19.71
N THR A 194 -10.95 7.15 21.04
CA THR A 194 -9.87 6.59 21.85
C THR A 194 -10.46 5.74 22.96
N PHE A 195 -9.89 4.56 23.20
CA PHE A 195 -10.37 3.69 24.27
C PHE A 195 -9.31 2.73 24.79
N GLY A 196 -9.48 2.30 26.04
CA GLY A 196 -8.71 1.22 26.62
C GLY A 196 -9.39 -0.14 26.50
N LEU A 197 -8.60 -1.21 26.42
CA LEU A 197 -9.02 -2.60 26.29
C LEU A 197 -8.08 -3.53 27.07
N SER A 198 -8.64 -4.49 27.82
CA SER A 198 -7.85 -5.51 28.54
C SER A 198 -8.05 -6.94 28.01
N GLN A 199 -9.20 -7.24 27.41
CA GLN A 199 -9.47 -8.56 26.82
C GLN A 199 -10.28 -8.44 25.53
N ALA A 200 -11.56 -8.03 25.61
CA ALA A 200 -12.39 -7.81 24.44
C ALA A 200 -13.26 -6.57 24.59
N LYS A 201 -13.62 -5.96 23.47
CA LYS A 201 -14.47 -4.77 23.40
C LYS A 201 -15.18 -4.71 22.06
N THR A 202 -16.47 -4.40 22.12
CA THR A 202 -17.26 -4.02 20.95
C THR A 202 -17.31 -2.50 20.86
N ILE A 203 -17.05 -1.97 19.66
CA ILE A 203 -17.19 -0.54 19.35
C ILE A 203 -18.32 -0.34 18.35
N ASP A 204 -19.14 0.69 18.58
CA ASP A 204 -20.17 1.13 17.65
C ASP A 204 -19.54 2.05 16.60
N VAL A 205 -19.66 1.66 15.34
CA VAL A 205 -19.16 2.39 14.16
C VAL A 205 -20.29 2.85 13.25
N SER A 206 -21.56 2.70 13.67
CA SER A 206 -22.76 3.07 12.91
C SER A 206 -22.79 4.56 12.55
N GLN A 207 -22.12 5.42 13.32
CA GLN A 207 -22.06 6.86 13.07
C GLN A 207 -20.91 7.26 12.12
N LEU A 208 -19.97 6.35 11.85
CA LEU A 208 -18.83 6.64 10.97
C LEU A 208 -19.26 6.62 9.49
N PRO A 209 -18.84 7.58 8.66
CA PRO A 209 -19.04 7.50 7.21
C PRO A 209 -18.44 6.22 6.60
N GLN A 210 -18.97 5.79 5.46
CA GLN A 210 -18.35 4.73 4.66
C GLN A 210 -16.93 5.12 4.30
N GLY A 211 -15.96 4.22 4.49
CA GLY A 211 -14.56 4.53 4.23
C GLY A 211 -13.58 3.59 4.91
N ILE A 212 -12.30 3.92 4.74
CA ILE A 212 -11.18 3.21 5.36
C ILE A 212 -10.79 3.94 6.64
N TYR A 213 -10.59 3.15 7.70
CA TYR A 213 -10.15 3.60 9.01
C TYR A 213 -8.97 2.78 9.50
N PHE A 214 -8.25 3.30 10.48
CA PHE A 214 -7.08 2.69 11.07
C PHE A 214 -7.25 2.60 12.59
N LEU A 215 -7.29 1.38 13.12
CA LEU A 215 -7.31 1.11 14.56
C LEU A 215 -5.88 0.89 15.05
N THR A 216 -5.36 1.81 15.84
CA THR A 216 -3.97 1.80 16.31
C THR A 216 -3.86 1.61 17.81
N CYS A 217 -3.14 0.58 18.28
CA CYS A 217 -2.61 0.47 19.63
C CYS A 217 -1.49 1.49 19.81
N ILE A 218 -1.66 2.42 20.75
CA ILE A 218 -0.70 3.52 20.99
C ILE A 218 0.39 3.16 22.00
N GLU A 219 0.29 2.01 22.63
CA GLU A 219 1.23 1.48 23.63
C GLU A 219 1.96 0.24 23.08
N PHE A 220 3.06 -0.17 23.71
CA PHE A 220 3.77 -1.37 23.27
C PHE A 220 2.98 -2.65 23.62
N PRO A 221 2.80 -3.59 22.67
CA PRO A 221 3.25 -3.53 21.27
C PRO A 221 2.40 -2.57 20.41
N LYS A 222 3.06 -1.63 19.71
CA LYS A 222 2.39 -0.70 18.80
C LYS A 222 1.93 -1.42 17.54
N ALA A 223 0.70 -1.20 17.13
CA ALA A 223 0.13 -1.87 15.98
C ALA A 223 -1.05 -1.04 15.39
N THR A 224 -1.14 -0.89 14.07
CA THR A 224 -2.31 -0.36 13.31
C THR A 224 -3.06 -1.34 12.34
N GLN A 225 -4.35 -1.59 12.55
CA GLN A 225 -5.22 -2.44 11.70
C GLN A 225 -6.06 -1.57 10.77
N LYS A 226 -6.03 -1.88 9.47
CA LYS A 226 -6.98 -1.31 8.51
C LYS A 226 -8.37 -1.89 8.73
N LEU A 227 -9.37 -1.02 8.80
CA LEU A 227 -10.79 -1.33 8.91
C LEU A 227 -11.54 -0.75 7.72
N LEU A 228 -12.48 -1.50 7.16
CA LEU A 228 -13.38 -1.03 6.11
C LEU A 228 -14.80 -0.91 6.68
N ILE A 229 -15.35 0.30 6.64
CA ILE A 229 -16.77 0.55 6.93
C ILE A 229 -17.52 0.60 5.62
N THR A 230 -18.45 -0.33 5.43
CA THR A 230 -19.33 -0.44 4.26
C THR A 230 -20.76 -0.27 4.72
N LYS A 231 -21.32 0.93 4.56
CA LYS A 231 -22.74 1.17 4.78
C LYS A 231 -23.54 0.86 3.53
#